data_AF-A0A970EUH9-F1
#
_entry.id   AF-A0A970EUH9-F1
#
_cell.length_a   1.000
_cell.length_b   1.000
_cell.length_c   1.000
_cell.angle_alpha   90.00
_cell.angle_beta   90.00
_cell.angle_gamma   90.00
#
_symmetry.space_group_name_H-M   'P 1'
#
loop_
_entity.id
_entity.type
_entity.pdbx_description
1 polymer ?
#
loop_
_entity_poly.entity_id
_entity_poly.type
_entity_poly.pdbx_seq_one_letter_code
_entity_poly.pdbx_strand_id
1 'polypeptide(L)' 'MIKDEYIPFTIGKQKHIALIAHDSKKQELVEWVDANKEILKSHFLCGTGTTARL' A
#
# COMPACT_ATOMS: atom_id res chain seq x y z
N MET A 1 14.45 33.51 5.60
CA MET A 1 14.87 32.37 4.75
C MET A 1 14.62 31.12 5.56
N ILE A 2 13.51 30.44 5.33
CA ILE A 2 13.23 29.15 5.97
C ILE A 2 14.08 28.13 5.20
N LYS A 3 15.10 27.57 5.86
CA LYS A 3 15.80 26.40 5.35
C LYS A 3 14.80 25.27 5.46
N ASP A 4 14.36 24.71 4.34
CA ASP A 4 13.62 23.46 4.35
C ASP A 4 14.53 22.37 4.96
N GLU A 5 14.42 22.18 6.26
CA GLU A 5 15.03 21.08 7.01
C GLU A 5 14.24 19.81 6.70
N TYR A 6 14.55 19.18 5.57
CA TYR A 6 14.08 17.84 5.31
C TYR A 6 14.76 16.87 6.28
N ILE A 7 13.99 16.26 7.17
CA ILE A 7 14.47 15.16 8.00
C ILE A 7 14.48 13.89 7.12
N PRO A 8 15.64 13.28 6.84
CA PRO A 8 15.68 12.06 6.05
C PRO A 8 15.02 10.93 6.85
N PHE A 9 13.90 10.42 6.33
CA PHE A 9 13.22 9.25 6.88
C PHE A 9 13.52 8.04 6.01
N THR A 10 14.32 7.10 6.53
CA THR A 10 14.65 5.86 5.83
C THR A 10 13.51 4.87 5.99
N ILE A 11 12.79 4.59 4.90
CA ILE A 11 11.79 3.53 4.89
C ILE A 11 12.50 2.17 4.88
N GLY A 12 12.15 1.31 5.83
CA GLY A 12 12.68 -0.05 5.93
C GLY A 12 12.42 -0.92 4.68
N LYS A 13 13.12 -2.07 4.63
CA LYS A 13 12.95 -3.07 3.56
C LYS A 13 11.52 -3.62 3.52
N GLN A 14 10.95 -3.93 4.70
CA GLN A 14 9.53 -4.23 4.84
C GLN A 14 8.76 -2.93 5.07
N LYS A 15 7.66 -2.76 4.35
CA LYS A 15 6.83 -1.54 4.35
C LYS A 15 5.43 -1.87 4.82
N HIS A 16 4.75 -0.85 5.33
CA HIS A 16 3.33 -0.88 5.61
C HIS A 16 2.60 -0.23 4.44
N ILE A 17 1.82 -1.01 3.70
CA ILE A 17 1.18 -0.60 2.45
C ILE A 17 -0.33 -0.61 2.67
N ALA A 18 -0.96 0.56 2.51
CA ALA A 18 -2.41 0.68 2.54
C ALA A 18 -2.99 0.50 1.13
N LEU A 19 -3.85 -0.50 0.96
CA LEU A 19 -4.60 -0.79 -0.27
C LEU A 19 -5.99 -0.16 -0.15
N ILE A 20 -6.25 0.86 -0.98
CA ILE A 20 -7.50 1.59 -0.99
C ILE A 20 -7.98 1.67 -2.44
N ALA A 21 -9.22 1.26 -2.67
CA ALA A 21 -9.89 1.39 -3.96
C ALA A 21 -11.33 1.84 -3.76
N HIS A 22 -11.82 2.65 -4.70
CA HIS A 22 -13.25 2.91 -4.87
C HIS A 22 -13.97 1.64 -5.34
N ASP A 23 -15.29 1.56 -5.15
CA ASP A 23 -16.07 0.34 -5.43
C ASP A 23 -15.88 -0.20 -6.86
N SER A 24 -15.85 0.69 -7.85
CA SER A 24 -15.62 0.32 -9.26
C SER A 24 -14.20 -0.17 -9.57
N LYS A 25 -13.26 0.05 -8.65
CA LYS A 25 -11.83 -0.26 -8.79
C LYS A 25 -11.37 -1.40 -7.89
N LYS A 26 -12.28 -1.97 -7.07
CA LYS A 26 -11.96 -3.11 -6.20
C LYS A 26 -11.51 -4.33 -6.99
N GLN A 27 -12.18 -4.62 -8.11
CA GLN A 27 -11.82 -5.76 -8.97
C GLN A 27 -10.40 -5.61 -9.56
N GLU A 28 -10.10 -4.43 -10.11
CA GLU A 28 -8.77 -4.11 -10.66
C GLU A 28 -7.69 -4.14 -9.57
N LEU A 29 -8.00 -3.68 -8.35
CA LEU A 29 -7.09 -3.78 -7.21
C LEU A 29 -6.80 -5.23 -6.84
N VAL A 30 -7.80 -6.12 -6.82
CA VAL A 30 -7.61 -7.55 -6.53
C VAL A 30 -6.71 -8.19 -7.59
N GLU A 31 -6.94 -7.92 -8.87
CA GLU A 31 -6.10 -8.41 -9.98
C GLU A 31 -4.66 -7.92 -9.85
N TRP A 32 -4.47 -6.65 -9.48
CA TRP A 32 -3.15 -6.09 -9.24
C TRP A 32 -2.45 -6.75 -8.04
N VAL A 33 -3.18 -7.00 -6.94
CA VAL A 33 -2.64 -7.68 -5.76
C VAL A 33 -2.23 -9.11 -6.10
N ASP A 34 -3.00 -9.83 -6.90
CA ASP A 34 -2.67 -11.20 -7.31
C ASP A 34 -1.43 -11.23 -8.22
N ALA A 35 -1.34 -10.32 -9.18
CA ALA A 35 -0.16 -10.19 -10.04
C ALA A 35 1.12 -9.82 -9.25
N ASN A 36 1.01 -9.03 -8.17
CA ASN A 36 2.13 -8.57 -7.35
C ASN A 36 2.32 -9.35 -6.05
N LYS A 37 1.63 -10.48 -5.90
CA LYS A 37 1.50 -11.22 -4.65
C LYS A 37 2.85 -11.60 -4.05
N GLU A 38 3.81 -12.03 -4.86
CA GLU A 38 5.15 -12.43 -4.39
C GLU A 38 5.91 -11.28 -3.74
N ILE A 39 5.71 -10.05 -4.24
CA ILE A 39 6.33 -8.84 -3.69
C ILE A 39 5.55 -8.40 -2.44
N LEU A 40 4.22 -8.35 -2.52
CA LEU A 40 3.35 -7.86 -1.47
C LEU A 40 3.35 -8.75 -0.22
N LYS A 41 3.55 -10.07 -0.37
CA LYS A 41 3.71 -11.03 0.74
C LYS A 41 4.87 -10.67 1.68
N SER A 42 5.90 -9.99 1.19
CA SER A 42 7.05 -9.57 2.00
C SER A 42 6.80 -8.30 2.83
N HIS A 43 5.61 -7.69 2.69
CA HIS A 43 5.23 -6.40 3.27
C HIS A 43 3.96 -6.55 4.11
N PHE A 44 3.69 -5.61 4.99
CA PHE A 44 2.43 -5.58 5.72
C PHE A 44 1.40 -4.82 4.89
N LEU A 45 0.29 -5.48 4.57
CA LEU A 45 -0.81 -4.88 3.83
C LEU A 45 -1.93 -4.52 4.80
N CYS A 46 -2.47 -3.31 4.68
CA CYS A 46 -3.69 -2.89 5.37
C CYS A 46 -4.70 -2.38 4.33
N GLY A 47 -5.99 -2.50 4.61
CA GLY A 47 -7.03 -1.98 3.72
C GLY A 47 -8.23 -1.52 4.52
N THR A 48 -9.03 -0.62 3.94
CA THR A 48 -10.26 -0.15 4.58
C THR A 48 -11.36 -1.22 4.48
N GLY A 49 -12.29 -1.23 5.44
CA GLY A 49 -13.11 -2.39 5.83
C GLY A 49 -13.75 -3.22 4.71
N THR A 50 -14.24 -2.63 3.62
CA THR A 50 -14.81 -3.41 2.50
C THR A 50 -13.79 -3.89 1.46
N THR A 51 -12.62 -3.26 1.38
CA THR A 51 -11.58 -3.56 0.39
C THR A 51 -10.64 -4.65 0.89
N ALA A 52 -10.45 -4.77 2.22
CA ALA A 52 -9.67 -5.85 2.83
C ALA A 52 -10.47 -7.16 3.06
N ARG A 53 -11.79 -7.14 2.84
CA ARG A 53 -12.69 -8.27 3.15
C ARG A 53 -13.12 -9.06 1.91
N LEU A 54 -12.87 -8.52 0.71
CA LEU A 54 -13.01 -9.22 -0.56
C LEU A 54 -11.79 -10.11 -0.78
#